data_AF-A0A5R9GRC0-F1
#
_entry.id   AF-A0A5R9GRC0-F1
#
_cell.length_a   1.000
_cell.length_b   1.000
_cell.length_c   1.000
_cell.angle_alpha   90.00
_cell.angle_beta   90.00
_cell.angle_gamma   90.00
#
_symmetry.space_group_name_H-M   'P 1'
#
loop_
_entity.id
_entity.type
_entity.pdbx_description
1 polymer ?
#
loop_
_entity_poly.entity_id
_entity_poly.type
_entity_poly.pdbx_seq_one_letter_code
_entity_poly.pdbx_strand_id
1 'polypeptide(L)' 'MSTSYRPYHPDQSLLLPPSLSDWLPSGHLAYFINDTVDSLDLSAFHARYSG' A
#
# COMPACT_ATOMS: atom_id res chain seq x y z
N MET A 1 16.11 14.37 10.88
CA MET A 1 14.95 14.01 10.04
C MET A 1 14.71 12.54 10.29
N SER A 2 13.66 12.21 11.03
CA SER A 2 13.32 10.81 11.24
C SER A 2 12.93 10.18 9.91
N THR A 3 13.55 9.05 9.59
CA THR A 3 13.31 8.32 8.35
C THR A 3 12.09 7.44 8.56
N SER A 4 10.89 7.95 8.23
CA SER A 4 9.68 7.13 8.14
C SER A 4 9.39 6.76 6.68
N TYR A 5 8.72 5.63 6.46
CA TYR A 5 8.22 5.28 5.12
C TYR A 5 6.90 6.00 4.82
N ARG A 6 6.57 6.07 3.53
CA ARG A 6 5.31 6.63 3.05
C ARG A 6 4.17 5.65 3.32
N PRO A 7 2.99 6.12 3.75
CA PRO A 7 1.79 5.27 3.84
C PRO A 7 1.47 4.66 2.48
N TYR A 8 1.04 3.40 2.50
CA TYR A 8 0.60 2.69 1.30
C TYR A 8 -0.86 3.06 1.01
N HIS A 9 -1.13 3.60 -0.19
CA HIS A 9 -2.47 4.00 -0.64
C HIS A 9 -2.69 3.52 -2.08
N PRO A 10 -3.19 2.29 -2.29
CA PRO A 10 -3.38 1.72 -3.63
C PRO A 10 -4.47 2.46 -4.42
N ASP A 11 -5.50 2.98 -3.74
CA ASP A 11 -6.61 3.71 -4.35
C ASP A 11 -6.32 5.20 -4.57
N GLN A 12 -5.08 5.64 -4.34
CA GLN A 12 -4.70 7.03 -4.52
C GLN A 12 -4.92 7.46 -5.97
N SER A 13 -5.79 8.45 -6.16
CA SER A 13 -5.99 9.08 -7.47
C SER A 13 -4.74 9.86 -7.87
N LEU A 14 -4.26 9.65 -9.09
CA LEU A 14 -3.15 10.41 -9.69
C LEU A 14 -3.70 11.57 -10.52
N LEU A 15 -2.94 12.67 -10.55
CA LEU A 15 -3.29 13.89 -11.32
C LEU A 15 -3.42 13.64 -12.82
N LEU A 16 -2.77 12.60 -13.33
CA LEU A 16 -2.79 12.21 -14.74
C LEU A 16 -3.18 10.73 -14.85
N PRO A 17 -4.00 10.36 -15.84
CA PRO A 17 -4.33 8.96 -16.12
C PRO A 17 -3.11 8.18 -16.65
N PRO A 18 -3.08 6.83 -16.49
CA PRO A 18 -4.15 5.99 -15.93
C PRO A 18 -4.10 5.90 -14.40
N SER A 19 -5.23 5.56 -13.78
CA SER A 19 -5.22 5.17 -12.36
C SER A 19 -4.41 3.88 -12.20
N LEU A 20 -3.80 3.66 -11.02
CA LEU A 20 -3.05 2.41 -10.77
C LEU A 20 -3.95 1.17 -10.92
N SER A 21 -5.24 1.32 -10.60
CA SER A 21 -6.26 0.29 -10.76
C SER A 21 -6.52 -0.08 -12.24
N ASP A 22 -6.28 0.83 -13.18
CA ASP A 22 -6.41 0.53 -14.62
C ASP A 22 -5.22 -0.27 -15.16
N TRP A 23 -4.09 -0.31 -14.44
CA TRP A 23 -2.89 -1.05 -14.85
C TRP A 23 -2.99 -2.53 -14.48
N LEU A 24 -3.75 -2.86 -13.44
CA LEU A 24 -3.89 -4.22 -12.96
C LEU A 24 -5.29 -4.77 -13.28
N PRO A 25 -5.39 -5.87 -14.04
CA PRO A 25 -6.67 -6.53 -14.25
C PRO A 25 -7.29 -7.02 -12.95
N SER A 26 -8.62 -7.08 -12.91
CA SER A 26 -9.36 -7.71 -11.81
C SER A 26 -8.88 -9.15 -11.59
N GLY A 27 -8.55 -9.49 -10.35
CA GLY A 27 -8.05 -10.82 -9.98
C GLY A 27 -6.53 -11.00 -10.09
N HIS A 28 -5.76 -9.92 -10.33
CA HIS A 28 -4.31 -9.99 -10.29
C HIS A 28 -3.78 -10.31 -8.88
N LEU A 29 -2.71 -11.10 -8.79
CA LEU A 29 -2.14 -11.59 -7.52
C LEU A 29 -1.74 -10.48 -6.53
N ALA A 30 -1.46 -9.27 -7.03
CA ALA A 30 -1.12 -8.14 -6.16
C ALA A 30 -2.26 -7.78 -5.21
N TYR A 31 -3.53 -7.93 -5.62
CA TYR A 31 -4.67 -7.72 -4.73
C TYR A 31 -4.71 -8.75 -3.60
N PHE A 32 -4.41 -10.01 -3.91
CA PHE A 32 -4.29 -11.05 -2.89
C PHE A 32 -3.17 -10.77 -1.89
N ILE A 33 -2.01 -10.27 -2.36
CA ILE A 33 -0.91 -9.86 -1.48
C ILE A 33 -1.36 -8.68 -0.61
N ASN A 34 -2.07 -7.70 -1.18
CA ASN A 34 -2.58 -6.56 -0.44
C ASN A 34 -3.52 -7.00 0.68
N ASP A 35 -4.54 -7.81 0.35
CA ASP A 35 -5.50 -8.33 1.32
C ASP A 35 -4.82 -9.16 2.42
N THR A 36 -3.77 -9.91 2.05
CA THR A 36 -2.97 -10.67 3.02
C THR A 36 -2.23 -9.75 3.97
N VAL A 37 -1.55 -8.72 3.45
CA VAL A 37 -0.80 -7.74 4.26
C VAL A 37 -1.74 -6.97 5.19
N ASP A 38 -2.93 -6.58 4.71
CA ASP A 38 -3.96 -5.90 5.52
C ASP A 38 -4.50 -6.78 6.66
N SER A 39 -4.44 -8.11 6.53
CA SER A 39 -4.85 -9.05 7.57
C SER A 39 -3.80 -9.32 8.65
N LEU A 40 -2.53 -8.94 8.42
CA LEU A 40 -1.42 -9.22 9.33
C LEU A 40 -1.26 -8.10 10.37
N ASP A 41 -0.84 -8.45 11.59
CA ASP A 41 -0.43 -7.46 12.58
C ASP A 41 0.98 -6.94 12.29
N LEU A 42 1.07 -5.71 11.77
CA LEU A 42 2.32 -5.02 11.45
C LEU A 42 2.73 -3.98 12.50
N SER A 43 2.03 -3.89 13.63
CA SER A 43 2.23 -2.86 14.65
C SER A 43 3.69 -2.74 15.12
N ALA A 44 4.38 -3.87 15.29
CA ALA A 44 5.80 -3.93 15.66
C ALA A 44 6.72 -3.26 14.62
N PHE A 45 6.40 -3.40 13.32
CA PHE A 45 7.14 -2.73 12.26
C PHE A 45 6.85 -1.22 12.27
N HIS A 46 5.59 -0.81 12.39
CA HIS A 46 5.21 0.61 12.46
C HIS A 46 5.85 1.34 13.65
N ALA A 47 5.92 0.70 14.82
CA ALA A 47 6.49 1.28 16.04
C ALA A 47 7.97 1.69 15.89
N ARG A 48 8.73 1.01 15.02
CA ARG A 48 10.15 1.34 14.80
C ARG A 48 10.36 2.65 14.03
N TYR A 49 9.35 3.09 13.29
CA TYR A 49 9.41 4.21 12.36
C TYR A 49 8.47 5.37 12.74
N SER A 50 7.84 5.33 13.93
CA SER A 50 6.92 6.37 14.44
C SER A 50 7.64 7.57 15.10
N GLY A 51 8.94 7.74 14.87
CA GLY A 51 9.77 8.79 15.46
C GLY A 51 10.01 9.97 14.53
#